data_AF-A0A553ERD4-F1
#
_entry.id   AF-A0A553ERD4-F1
#
_cell.length_a   1.000
_cell.length_b   1.000
_cell.length_c   1.000
_cell.angle_alpha   90.00
_cell.angle_beta   90.00
_cell.angle_gamma   90.00
#
_symmetry.space_group_name_H-M   'P 1'
#
loop_
_entity.id
_entity.type
_entity.pdbx_description
1 polymer ?
#
loop_
_entity_poly.entity_id
_entity_poly.type
_entity_poly.pdbx_seq_one_letter_code
_entity_poly.pdbx_strand_id
1 'polypeptide(L)'
;MKTIWKASVCIVAVLLSFSIYSCGDDDDDAVGSRDLLLGTWNGVYYLSQEWEDGEKVSDSKEDFVNGTNRYSIEFKEDGTYVEKDVYNSSGSTNYYHGTWSYSGNKLTLIDTEEDNYTEVWTITTMTENELVYELREKEKEDGTTYEYYEQHAFTR
;
A
#
# COMPACT_ATOMS: atom_id res chain seq x y z
N MET A 1 18.01 -11.10 -18.51
CA MET A 1 17.93 -11.14 -17.04
C MET A 1 18.28 -9.76 -16.52
N LYS A 2 17.26 -8.97 -16.19
CA LYS A 2 17.42 -7.73 -15.43
C LYS A 2 16.68 -8.01 -14.12
N THR A 3 17.47 -8.24 -13.08
CA THR A 3 17.01 -8.29 -11.70
C THR A 3 16.29 -6.98 -11.43
N ILE A 4 14.98 -7.06 -11.22
CA ILE A 4 14.20 -5.95 -10.65
C ILE A 4 14.72 -5.84 -9.22
N TRP A 5 15.67 -4.93 -9.04
CA TRP A 5 16.18 -4.57 -7.74
C TRP A 5 15.03 -3.81 -7.07
N LYS A 6 14.32 -4.47 -6.15
CA LYS A 6 13.51 -3.76 -5.15
C LYS A 6 14.48 -2.80 -4.46
N ALA A 7 14.45 -1.52 -4.83
CA ALA A 7 15.35 -0.53 -4.25
C ALA A 7 15.22 -0.66 -2.74
N SER A 8 16.32 -1.04 -2.09
CA SER A 8 16.41 -1.12 -0.65
C SER A 8 16.41 0.31 -0.14
N VAL A 9 15.23 0.89 0.02
CA VAL A 9 15.04 2.15 0.72
C VAL A 9 15.37 1.88 2.17
N CYS A 10 16.55 2.31 2.59
CA CYS A 10 16.96 2.30 3.98
C CYS A 10 16.06 3.27 4.76
N ILE A 11 14.97 2.78 5.33
CA ILE A 11 14.16 3.55 6.27
C ILE A 11 15.00 3.80 7.52
N VAL A 12 15.46 5.04 7.65
CA VAL A 12 16.04 5.57 8.88
C VAL A 12 14.92 5.66 9.91
N ALA A 13 15.07 4.93 11.02
CA ALA A 13 14.19 5.05 12.17
C ALA A 13 14.19 6.49 12.70
N VAL A 14 13.18 7.28 12.32
CA VAL A 14 12.98 8.63 12.86
C VAL A 14 12.41 8.49 14.26
N LEU A 15 13.27 8.75 15.25
CA LEU A 15 12.90 8.91 16.65
C LEU A 15 11.79 9.96 16.77
N LEU A 16 10.64 9.50 17.26
CA LEU A 16 9.48 10.29 17.68
C LEU A 16 9.90 11.49 18.54
N SER A 17 10.06 12.65 17.90
CA SER A 17 10.06 13.94 18.58
C SER A 17 8.66 14.52 18.42
N PHE A 18 7.82 14.21 19.41
CA PHE A 18 6.50 14.78 19.59
C PHE A 18 6.58 16.31 19.61
N SER A 19 6.25 16.93 18.49
CA SER A 19 5.79 18.31 18.44
C SER A 19 4.27 18.26 18.40
N ILE A 20 3.67 18.24 19.59
CA ILE A 20 2.24 18.45 19.80
C ILE A 20 1.83 19.82 19.25
N TYR A 21 1.12 19.85 18.13
CA TYR A 21 0.30 21.01 17.76
C TYR A 21 -1.00 20.56 17.08
N SER A 22 -2.09 20.97 17.72
CA SER A 22 -3.49 20.93 17.29
C SER A 22 -4.24 19.61 17.46
N CYS A 23 -4.92 19.49 18.61
CA CYS A 23 -6.25 18.87 18.67
C CYS A 23 -7.17 19.61 17.67
N GLY A 24 -7.36 19.01 16.49
CA GLY A 24 -8.55 19.20 15.66
C GLY A 24 -9.39 17.92 15.79
N ASP A 25 -10.69 18.07 16.00
CA ASP A 25 -11.73 17.04 16.00
C ASP A 25 -11.89 16.40 14.59
N ASP A 26 -10.83 15.80 14.03
CA ASP A 26 -10.83 15.36 12.63
C ASP A 26 -11.11 13.86 12.50
N ASP A 27 -12.31 13.43 12.94
CA ASP A 27 -12.91 12.16 12.50
C ASP A 27 -13.51 12.29 11.06
N ASP A 28 -13.39 13.46 10.43
CA ASP A 28 -14.09 13.83 9.18
C ASP A 28 -13.40 13.37 7.88
N ASP A 29 -12.20 12.78 7.95
CA ASP A 29 -11.49 12.29 6.75
C ASP A 29 -11.68 10.79 6.48
N ALA A 30 -12.49 10.09 7.28
CA ALA A 30 -12.69 8.65 7.10
C ALA A 30 -13.42 8.30 5.79
N VAL A 31 -12.88 7.33 5.06
CA VAL A 31 -13.44 6.82 3.80
C VAL A 31 -13.98 5.42 4.03
N GLY A 32 -15.29 5.28 4.22
CA GLY A 32 -15.92 4.00 4.55
C GLY A 32 -15.80 3.66 6.03
N SER A 33 -15.59 2.39 6.35
CA SER A 33 -15.48 1.93 7.74
C SER A 33 -14.52 0.76 7.87
N ARG A 34 -13.96 0.56 9.07
CA ARG A 34 -13.11 -0.60 9.36
C ARG A 34 -13.79 -1.93 9.00
N ASP A 35 -15.09 -2.05 9.22
CA ASP A 35 -15.85 -3.27 8.94
C ASP A 35 -15.95 -3.56 7.43
N LEU A 36 -15.97 -2.52 6.59
CA LEU A 36 -15.96 -2.69 5.15
C LEU A 36 -14.64 -3.29 4.65
N LEU A 37 -13.51 -3.07 5.32
CA LEU A 37 -12.23 -3.68 4.95
C LEU A 37 -12.21 -5.19 5.16
N LEU A 38 -12.98 -5.73 6.11
CA LEU A 38 -12.90 -7.13 6.50
C LEU A 38 -13.21 -8.10 5.35
N GLY A 39 -12.52 -9.22 5.34
CA GLY A 39 -12.64 -10.27 4.32
C GLY A 39 -11.63 -10.12 3.19
N THR A 40 -11.85 -10.87 2.11
CA THR A 40 -10.92 -10.98 0.98
C THR A 40 -11.25 -9.99 -0.13
N TRP A 41 -10.24 -9.26 -0.55
CA TRP A 41 -10.24 -8.34 -1.67
C TRP A 41 -9.35 -8.89 -2.78
N ASN A 42 -9.87 -8.95 -4.01
CA ASN A 42 -9.15 -9.45 -5.18
C ASN A 42 -8.61 -8.27 -5.98
N GLY A 43 -7.32 -8.33 -6.32
CA GLY A 43 -6.65 -7.28 -7.08
C GLY A 43 -7.27 -7.08 -8.47
N VAL A 44 -7.47 -5.82 -8.83
CA VAL A 44 -7.88 -5.36 -10.16
C VAL A 44 -6.67 -4.83 -10.91
N TYR A 45 -5.90 -3.92 -10.30
CA TYR A 45 -4.62 -3.46 -10.84
C TYR A 45 -3.70 -2.94 -9.74
N TYR A 46 -2.42 -2.83 -10.11
CA TYR A 46 -1.40 -2.07 -9.40
C TYR A 46 -0.79 -1.04 -10.36
N LEU A 47 -0.56 0.17 -9.87
CA LEU A 47 0.04 1.29 -10.60
C LEU A 47 1.23 1.81 -9.79
N SER A 48 2.37 2.01 -10.46
CA SER A 48 3.58 2.59 -9.88
C SER A 48 4.16 3.61 -10.85
N GLN A 49 4.41 4.82 -10.38
CA GLN A 49 4.91 5.94 -11.17
C GLN A 49 5.98 6.71 -10.37
N GLU A 50 7.01 7.17 -11.08
CA GLU A 50 8.14 7.86 -10.46
C GLU A 50 8.50 9.10 -11.28
N TRP A 51 8.91 10.17 -10.58
CA TRP A 51 9.38 11.41 -11.19
C TRP A 51 10.70 11.85 -10.55
N GLU A 52 11.57 12.43 -11.38
CA GLU A 52 12.80 13.11 -10.98
C GLU A 52 12.73 14.56 -11.44
N ASP A 53 12.83 15.51 -10.51
CA ASP A 53 12.71 16.95 -10.75
C ASP A 53 11.46 17.35 -11.57
N GLY A 54 10.37 16.61 -11.35
CA GLY A 54 9.08 16.80 -12.02
C GLY A 54 8.97 16.13 -13.40
N GLU A 55 10.02 15.50 -13.92
CA GLU A 55 9.97 14.69 -15.13
C GLU A 55 9.64 13.23 -14.79
N LYS A 56 8.64 12.64 -15.46
CA LYS A 56 8.27 11.24 -15.22
C LYS A 56 9.34 10.29 -15.76
N VAL A 57 9.95 9.50 -14.89
CA VAL A 57 11.02 8.54 -15.24
C VAL A 57 10.53 7.09 -15.26
N SER A 58 9.43 6.78 -14.56
CA SER A 58 8.80 5.46 -14.55
C SER A 58 7.27 5.56 -14.65
N ASP A 59 6.67 4.66 -15.42
CA ASP A 59 5.21 4.52 -15.56
C ASP A 59 4.87 3.05 -15.79
N SER A 60 4.45 2.35 -14.75
CA SER A 60 4.14 0.93 -14.77
C SER A 60 2.73 0.68 -14.28
N LYS A 61 1.96 -0.10 -15.03
CA LYS A 61 0.66 -0.60 -14.62
C LYS A 61 0.59 -2.10 -14.86
N GLU A 62 0.29 -2.85 -13.81
CA GLU A 62 -0.03 -4.27 -13.88
C GLU A 62 -1.54 -4.42 -13.71
N ASP A 63 -2.24 -4.81 -14.77
CA ASP A 63 -3.63 -5.23 -14.67
C ASP A 63 -3.67 -6.68 -14.18
N PHE A 64 -4.23 -6.90 -13.00
CA PHE A 64 -4.53 -8.24 -12.54
C PHE A 64 -5.75 -8.75 -13.31
N VAL A 65 -5.72 -10.00 -13.75
CA VAL A 65 -6.87 -10.56 -14.47
C VAL A 65 -8.04 -10.60 -13.49
N ASN A 66 -9.02 -9.72 -13.69
CA ASN A 66 -10.15 -9.53 -12.79
C ASN A 66 -10.88 -10.87 -12.54
N GLY A 67 -11.10 -11.22 -11.27
CA GLY A 67 -11.70 -12.49 -10.87
C GLY A 67 -10.76 -13.70 -10.89
N THR A 68 -9.45 -13.52 -11.09
CA THR A 68 -8.46 -14.58 -10.88
C THR A 68 -7.85 -14.49 -9.50
N ASN A 69 -7.41 -15.64 -8.96
CA ASN A 69 -6.66 -15.74 -7.71
C ASN A 69 -5.22 -15.18 -7.80
N ARG A 70 -4.94 -14.27 -8.75
CA ARG A 70 -3.60 -13.74 -9.06
C ARG A 70 -3.04 -12.90 -7.93
N TYR A 71 -3.84 -11.98 -7.40
CA TYR A 71 -3.45 -11.08 -6.33
C TYR A 71 -4.64 -10.87 -5.40
N SER A 72 -4.45 -11.00 -4.10
CA SER A 72 -5.52 -10.78 -3.11
C SER A 72 -4.96 -10.41 -1.75
N ILE A 73 -5.70 -9.59 -1.01
CA ILE A 73 -5.44 -9.29 0.39
C ILE A 73 -6.67 -9.63 1.23
N GLU A 74 -6.48 -10.31 2.36
CA GLU A 74 -7.52 -10.62 3.33
C GLU A 74 -7.27 -9.86 4.62
N PHE A 75 -8.22 -9.03 5.03
CA PHE A 75 -8.19 -8.33 6.32
C PHE A 75 -9.04 -9.09 7.34
N LYS A 76 -8.44 -9.51 8.45
CA LYS A 76 -9.11 -10.28 9.50
C LYS A 76 -9.54 -9.40 10.67
N GLU A 77 -10.59 -9.85 11.35
CA GLU A 77 -11.18 -9.14 12.48
C GLU A 77 -10.17 -8.91 13.62
N ASP A 78 -9.25 -9.86 13.82
CA ASP A 78 -8.18 -9.82 14.83
C ASP A 78 -7.06 -8.82 14.54
N GLY A 79 -7.13 -8.08 13.43
CA GLY A 79 -6.12 -7.09 13.03
C GLY A 79 -4.93 -7.70 12.28
N THR A 80 -5.01 -8.96 11.84
CA THR A 80 -4.01 -9.57 10.96
C THR A 80 -4.44 -9.51 9.49
N TYR A 81 -3.48 -9.49 8.57
CA TYR A 81 -3.75 -9.61 7.14
C TYR A 81 -2.96 -10.74 6.49
N VAL A 82 -3.47 -11.23 5.37
CA VAL A 82 -2.76 -12.15 4.48
C VAL A 82 -2.85 -11.62 3.06
N GLU A 83 -1.70 -11.34 2.48
CA GLU A 83 -1.59 -11.03 1.06
C GLU A 83 -1.09 -12.26 0.30
N LYS A 84 -1.62 -12.47 -0.90
CA LYS A 84 -1.27 -13.58 -1.78
C LYS A 84 -0.97 -13.05 -3.17
N ASP A 85 0.19 -13.38 -3.69
CA ASP A 85 0.62 -13.10 -5.06
C ASP A 85 0.99 -14.41 -5.79
N VAL A 86 0.31 -14.70 -6.90
CA VAL A 86 0.57 -15.88 -7.75
C VAL A 86 1.26 -15.49 -9.06
N TYR A 87 2.57 -15.71 -9.19
CA TYR A 87 3.27 -15.44 -10.44
C TYR A 87 2.99 -16.52 -11.49
N ASN A 88 2.15 -16.18 -12.48
CA ASN A 88 1.72 -17.08 -13.56
C ASN A 88 2.87 -17.72 -14.37
N SER A 89 4.03 -17.08 -14.44
CA SER A 89 5.18 -17.57 -15.22
C SER A 89 5.95 -18.69 -14.53
N SER A 90 5.93 -18.76 -13.20
CA SER A 90 6.66 -19.75 -12.40
C SER A 90 5.76 -20.73 -11.66
N GLY A 91 4.46 -20.42 -11.53
CA GLY A 91 3.54 -21.15 -10.65
C GLY A 91 3.84 -20.95 -9.16
N SER A 92 4.78 -20.05 -8.82
CA SER A 92 5.09 -19.71 -7.44
C SER A 92 3.96 -18.87 -6.86
N THR A 93 3.60 -19.16 -5.60
CA THR A 93 2.71 -18.32 -4.81
C THR A 93 3.50 -17.77 -3.64
N ASN A 94 3.55 -16.46 -3.54
CA ASN A 94 4.10 -15.76 -2.39
C ASN A 94 2.95 -15.39 -1.45
N TYR A 95 3.24 -15.46 -0.16
CA TYR A 95 2.35 -15.01 0.89
C TYR A 95 3.08 -13.98 1.72
N TYR A 96 2.41 -12.87 2.03
CA TYR A 96 2.88 -11.87 2.96
C TYR A 96 1.89 -11.80 4.12
N HIS A 97 2.42 -11.62 5.33
CA HIS A 97 1.65 -11.71 6.56
C HIS A 97 2.04 -10.58 7.49
N GLY A 98 1.03 -10.02 8.13
CA GLY A 98 1.30 -8.93 9.04
C GLY A 98 0.09 -8.50 9.85
N THR A 99 0.21 -7.32 10.42
CA THR A 99 -0.88 -6.65 11.12
C THR A 99 -1.36 -5.45 10.33
N TRP A 100 -2.64 -5.12 10.46
CA TRP A 100 -3.22 -3.94 9.85
C TRP A 100 -3.99 -3.11 10.86
N SER A 101 -4.04 -1.81 10.61
CA SER A 101 -4.94 -0.89 11.31
C SER A 101 -5.50 0.15 10.35
N TYR A 102 -6.66 0.69 10.68
CA TYR A 102 -7.32 1.71 9.90
C TYR A 102 -7.82 2.83 10.81
N SER A 103 -7.42 4.07 10.52
CA SER A 103 -7.82 5.26 11.27
C SER A 103 -7.84 6.48 10.37
N GLY A 104 -8.88 7.31 10.45
CA GLY A 104 -9.14 8.34 9.44
C GLY A 104 -9.26 7.69 8.06
N ASN A 105 -8.46 8.10 7.09
CA ASN A 105 -8.30 7.44 5.79
C ASN A 105 -7.00 6.63 5.65
N LYS A 106 -6.29 6.38 6.75
CA LYS A 106 -4.97 5.73 6.71
C LYS A 106 -5.08 4.25 7.00
N LEU A 107 -4.66 3.44 6.05
CA LEU A 107 -4.44 1.99 6.20
C LEU A 107 -2.96 1.76 6.49
N THR A 108 -2.66 1.26 7.69
CA THR A 108 -1.29 0.89 8.06
C THR A 108 -1.14 -0.61 7.94
N LEU A 109 -0.16 -1.08 7.18
CA LEU A 109 0.24 -2.48 7.09
C LEU A 109 1.64 -2.64 7.71
N ILE A 110 1.81 -3.66 8.55
CA ILE A 110 3.11 -3.96 9.17
C ILE A 110 3.44 -5.42 8.84
N ASP A 111 4.43 -5.61 7.96
CA ASP A 111 4.88 -6.94 7.53
C ASP A 111 5.75 -7.60 8.61
N THR A 112 5.35 -8.79 9.05
CA THR A 112 6.03 -9.48 10.17
C THR A 112 7.32 -10.22 9.79
N GLU A 113 7.57 -10.43 8.50
CA GLU A 113 8.75 -11.16 8.00
C GLU A 113 9.89 -10.24 7.57
N GLU A 114 9.59 -8.99 7.20
CA GLU A 114 10.58 -7.98 6.77
C GLU A 114 10.88 -6.94 7.88
N ASP A 115 11.39 -7.37 9.03
CA ASP A 115 11.80 -6.49 10.15
C ASP A 115 10.70 -5.53 10.67
N ASN A 116 9.42 -5.88 10.52
CA ASN A 116 8.28 -4.99 10.80
C ASN A 116 8.23 -3.76 9.89
N TYR A 117 8.61 -3.93 8.62
CA TYR A 117 8.41 -2.92 7.59
C TYR A 117 6.97 -2.41 7.62
N THR A 118 6.82 -1.09 7.71
CA THR A 118 5.53 -0.43 7.92
C THR A 118 5.20 0.42 6.71
N GLU A 119 4.05 0.16 6.11
CA GLU A 119 3.48 0.96 5.03
C GLU A 119 2.24 1.70 5.51
N VAL A 120 2.11 2.96 5.12
CA VAL A 120 0.93 3.78 5.46
C VAL A 120 0.29 4.28 4.17
N TRP A 121 -0.78 3.61 3.78
CA TRP A 121 -1.56 3.89 2.58
C TRP A 121 -2.71 4.86 2.88
N THR A 122 -3.09 5.67 1.90
CA THR A 122 -4.29 6.51 1.96
C THR A 122 -5.41 5.83 1.19
N ILE A 123 -6.48 5.44 1.88
CA ILE A 123 -7.69 4.93 1.23
C ILE A 123 -8.42 6.07 0.55
N THR A 124 -8.67 5.95 -0.75
CA THR A 124 -9.38 6.93 -1.58
C THR A 124 -10.79 6.47 -1.94
N THR A 125 -11.01 5.16 -2.00
CA THR A 125 -12.33 4.56 -2.22
C THR A 125 -12.51 3.36 -1.31
N MET A 126 -13.65 3.29 -0.61
CA MET A 126 -14.06 2.10 0.12
C MET A 126 -15.59 1.98 0.07
N THR A 127 -16.06 0.94 -0.60
CA THR A 127 -17.48 0.58 -0.69
C THR A 127 -17.67 -0.90 -0.37
N GLU A 128 -18.89 -1.43 -0.57
CA GLU A 128 -19.12 -2.86 -0.43
C GLU A 128 -18.31 -3.70 -1.42
N ASN A 129 -18.04 -3.19 -2.64
CA ASN A 129 -17.42 -3.99 -3.72
C ASN A 129 -16.14 -3.38 -4.30
N GLU A 130 -15.73 -2.20 -3.85
CA GLU A 130 -14.55 -1.50 -4.38
C GLU A 130 -13.68 -0.98 -3.23
N LEU A 131 -12.39 -1.25 -3.32
CA LEU A 131 -11.36 -0.73 -2.42
C LEU A 131 -10.20 -0.19 -3.25
N VAL A 132 -9.83 1.06 -3.00
CA VAL A 132 -8.67 1.71 -3.62
C VAL A 132 -7.88 2.42 -2.54
N TYR A 133 -6.57 2.17 -2.52
CA TYR A 133 -5.65 2.91 -1.67
C TYR A 133 -4.38 3.27 -2.42
N GLU A 134 -3.78 4.39 -2.04
CA GLU A 134 -2.62 4.98 -2.70
C GLU A 134 -1.55 5.45 -1.72
N LEU A 135 -0.31 5.45 -2.20
CA LEU A 135 0.85 6.03 -1.53
C LEU A 135 1.40 7.14 -2.43
N ARG A 136 1.72 8.28 -1.82
CA ARG A 136 2.41 9.40 -2.47
C ARG A 136 3.55 9.84 -1.58
N GLU A 137 4.77 9.75 -2.09
CA GLU A 137 5.96 10.21 -1.40
C GLU A 137 6.70 11.22 -2.24
N LYS A 138 7.36 12.14 -1.54
CA LYS A 138 8.18 13.18 -2.16
C LYS A 138 9.37 13.45 -1.28
N GLU A 139 10.55 13.24 -1.82
CA GLU A 139 11.81 13.43 -1.12
C GLU A 139 12.78 14.27 -1.95
N LYS A 140 13.82 14.79 -1.29
CA LYS A 140 14.88 15.54 -1.95
C LYS A 140 16.22 15.01 -1.49
N GLU A 141 16.99 14.45 -2.41
CA GLU A 141 18.32 13.89 -2.17
C GLU A 141 19.31 14.49 -3.17
N ASP A 142 20.47 14.95 -2.68
CA ASP A 142 21.57 15.51 -3.48
C ASP A 142 21.18 16.61 -4.50
N GLY A 143 20.09 17.32 -4.23
CA GLY A 143 19.58 18.41 -5.06
C GLY A 143 18.48 18.00 -6.03
N THR A 144 18.30 16.70 -6.26
CA THR A 144 17.23 16.10 -7.06
C THR A 144 16.00 15.88 -6.20
N THR A 145 14.82 16.18 -6.74
CA THR A 145 13.53 15.89 -6.12
C THR A 145 12.97 14.60 -6.69
N TYR A 146 12.72 13.61 -5.84
CA TYR A 146 12.11 12.35 -6.24
C TYR A 146 10.64 12.34 -5.77
N GLU A 147 9.73 11.92 -6.65
CA GLU A 147 8.32 11.71 -6.32
C GLU A 147 7.92 10.29 -6.69
N TYR A 148 7.22 9.62 -5.79
CA TYR A 148 6.73 8.25 -5.95
C TYR A 148 5.23 8.23 -5.78
N TYR A 149 4.54 7.51 -6.67
CA TYR A 149 3.11 7.28 -6.58
C TYR A 149 2.81 5.81 -6.82
N GLU A 150 2.10 5.21 -5.87
CA GLU A 150 1.62 3.85 -6.00
C GLU A 150 0.12 3.78 -5.71
N GLN A 151 -0.58 2.88 -6.39
CA GLN A 151 -2.00 2.66 -6.16
C GLN A 151 -2.37 1.20 -6.38
N HIS A 152 -3.14 0.65 -5.44
CA HIS A 152 -3.79 -0.63 -5.58
C HIS A 152 -5.30 -0.44 -5.69
N ALA A 153 -5.92 -1.20 -6.58
CA ALA A 153 -7.37 -1.30 -6.68
C ALA A 153 -7.83 -2.75 -6.55
N PHE A 154 -8.94 -2.95 -5.84
CA PHE A 154 -9.50 -4.26 -5.55
C PHE A 154 -11.02 -4.29 -5.70
N THR A 155 -11.54 -5.51 -5.86
CA THR A 155 -12.96 -5.84 -5.85
C THR A 155 -13.23 -7.07 -4.98
N ARG A 156 -14.47 -7.23 -4.51
CA ARG A 156 -14.95 -8.49 -3.90
C ARG A 156 -16.36 -8.84 -4.36
#